data_AF-K9WYW2-F1
#
_entry.id   AF-K9WYW2-F1
#
_cell.length_a   1.000
_cell.length_b   1.000
_cell.length_c   1.000
_cell.angle_alpha   90.00
_cell.angle_beta   90.00
_cell.angle_gamma   90.00
#
_symmetry.space_group_name_H-M   'P 1'
#
loop_
_entity.id
_entity.type
_entity.pdbx_description
1 polymer ?
#
loop_
_entity_poly.entity_id
_entity_poly.type
_entity_poly.pdbx_seq_one_letter_code
_entity_poly.pdbx_strand_id
1 'polypeptide(L)'
;MTKEMKLANTQQRGLKKFFAAITLLTPLMMAVPVYAEKPEQVKQLLDTNKCPKCDLSRANLRRRNLIRADLYQANLSSADLEGADLSGADLRNTDLSSAKLFRANLFRVDLGSANLSGADLSGVNLSGADLRNANLSSTNLSNADLNGVNLSGVNFSNANLRGVRLDNVNLRGVNLNGVDLSDVDLRNFNFNGVSFNGVNLSRANLNGFNLRGVELRNGNLSYANLQNADLSNAQLNGANLQGANLYSADLRGADLIGSNLSGASLGNADLRGANLDASSLPDNIRADAGDYSKWGDNQYSKREYKSAIAYYNQAIALNPQDTQGYTSRGLAFSQLKDYQAALADFNRAIEIDPNYAKAYNSRGLTRIEQQDYQNALVDFEQAIRLNPNYAEAYNGRATIRRIQKDYAAVIVDASLAIRINSKFGAAYNNRGLARFAQQDYQGAIKDYDSAIGNSSNWAWAYFNRGLAKYTIGEYKDATGDYDRAIDIDQNYVDAYYQRSLARFARKKYEDAIKDCDRVIQKDPNYGEAYENQGNSFLALKKKPEAKQAFEQAARIYSQKQHNTSLQRVQQIITGL
;
A
#
# COMPACT_ATOMS: atom_id res chain seq x y z
N MET A 1 -20.53 -8.91 2.58
CA MET A 1 -20.47 -10.25 3.20
C MET A 1 -19.13 -10.89 2.86
N THR A 2 -18.46 -11.37 3.90
CA THR A 2 -17.08 -11.88 3.97
C THR A 2 -16.85 -13.22 3.28
N LYS A 3 -15.73 -13.37 2.56
CA LYS A 3 -14.63 -14.29 2.92
C LYS A 3 -13.45 -14.14 1.94
N GLU A 4 -12.24 -14.33 2.47
CA GLU A 4 -10.98 -14.61 1.76
C GLU A 4 -10.21 -13.43 1.14
N MET A 5 -9.62 -12.59 2.01
CA MET A 5 -8.28 -12.05 1.77
C MET A 5 -7.58 -11.92 3.13
N LYS A 6 -7.10 -13.04 3.64
CA LYS A 6 -6.16 -13.08 4.75
C LYS A 6 -5.12 -14.17 4.45
N LEU A 7 -3.86 -13.74 4.53
CA LEU A 7 -2.61 -14.53 4.57
C LEU A 7 -2.10 -15.12 3.25
N ALA A 8 -1.22 -14.37 2.57
CA ALA A 8 -0.04 -14.92 1.90
C ALA A 8 0.98 -13.82 1.61
N ASN A 9 1.82 -13.48 2.59
CA ASN A 9 3.28 -13.31 2.41
C ASN A 9 3.93 -12.65 3.63
N THR A 10 4.23 -13.48 4.60
CA THR A 10 5.34 -13.26 5.53
C THR A 10 5.80 -14.63 6.00
N GLN A 11 6.86 -15.16 5.37
CA GLN A 11 7.90 -16.00 5.98
C GLN A 11 8.79 -16.62 4.89
N GLN A 12 9.90 -15.95 4.58
CA GLN A 12 11.14 -16.64 4.23
C GLN A 12 12.28 -16.00 5.02
N ARG A 13 12.53 -16.53 6.21
CA ARG A 13 13.81 -16.44 6.92
C ARG A 13 13.91 -17.58 7.93
N GLY A 14 15.03 -18.31 7.86
CA GLY A 14 15.48 -19.32 8.82
C GLY A 14 15.53 -20.72 8.17
N LEU A 15 16.68 -21.38 8.03
CA LEU A 15 17.55 -21.73 9.15
C LEU A 15 19.05 -21.68 8.84
N LYS A 16 19.79 -21.52 9.94
CA LYS A 16 21.24 -21.35 10.12
C LYS A 16 21.96 -22.71 10.31
N LYS A 17 23.23 -22.74 9.87
CA LYS A 17 24.46 -23.28 10.51
C LYS A 17 24.53 -24.77 10.91
N PHE A 18 25.66 -25.44 10.58
CA PHE A 18 26.70 -25.86 11.57
C PHE A 18 27.94 -26.54 10.93
N PHE A 19 29.13 -26.01 11.29
CA PHE A 19 30.46 -26.61 11.58
C PHE A 19 31.36 -27.32 10.55
N ALA A 20 32.51 -26.66 10.32
CA ALA A 20 33.92 -27.08 10.50
C ALA A 20 34.39 -28.52 10.19
N ALA A 21 35.43 -28.64 9.36
CA ALA A 21 36.62 -29.46 9.64
C ALA A 21 37.83 -29.03 8.77
N ILE A 22 38.97 -28.95 9.45
CA ILE A 22 40.33 -28.69 8.96
C ILE A 22 40.84 -29.89 8.15
N THR A 23 41.58 -29.66 7.06
CA THR A 23 42.76 -30.49 6.73
C THR A 23 43.68 -29.77 5.73
N LEU A 24 44.96 -29.71 6.15
CA LEU A 24 46.13 -29.22 5.43
C LEU A 24 46.37 -29.99 4.11
N LEU A 25 46.97 -29.32 3.11
CA LEU A 25 48.27 -29.72 2.55
C LEU A 25 48.80 -28.74 1.47
N THR A 26 49.95 -28.16 1.81
CA THR A 26 51.07 -27.68 0.96
C THR A 26 50.97 -26.42 0.10
N PRO A 27 52.08 -25.65 0.02
CA PRO A 27 52.08 -24.26 -0.41
C PRO A 27 52.38 -24.18 -1.90
N LEU A 28 51.46 -23.61 -2.68
CA LEU A 28 51.85 -22.95 -3.92
C LEU A 28 52.22 -21.51 -3.57
N MET A 29 53.49 -21.17 -3.80
CA MET A 29 53.94 -19.79 -3.94
C MET A 29 53.00 -19.06 -4.91
N MET A 30 52.05 -18.30 -4.37
CA MET A 30 51.53 -17.14 -5.07
C MET A 30 52.24 -15.95 -4.47
N ALA A 31 53.13 -15.37 -5.27
CA ALA A 31 53.73 -14.09 -5.00
C ALA A 31 52.62 -13.10 -4.65
N VAL A 32 52.56 -12.72 -3.36
CA VAL A 32 51.92 -11.47 -2.96
C VAL A 32 52.73 -10.39 -3.68
N PRO A 33 52.14 -9.55 -4.54
CA PRO A 33 52.85 -8.40 -5.02
C PRO A 33 53.15 -7.55 -3.78
N VAL A 34 54.43 -7.45 -3.42
CA VAL A 34 54.93 -6.38 -2.58
C VAL A 34 54.61 -5.10 -3.35
N TYR A 35 53.48 -4.49 -3.01
CA TYR A 35 53.09 -3.22 -3.59
C TYR A 35 54.06 -2.18 -3.06
N ALA A 36 54.92 -1.71 -3.96
CA ALA A 36 55.95 -0.74 -3.66
C ALA A 36 55.32 0.50 -3.01
N GLU A 37 55.63 0.73 -1.73
CA GLU A 37 55.72 2.10 -1.24
C GLU A 37 56.57 2.88 -2.25
N LYS A 38 56.21 4.13 -2.56
CA LYS A 38 57.10 5.04 -3.28
C LYS A 38 57.93 5.78 -2.22
N PRO A 39 59.02 5.17 -1.68
CA PRO A 39 59.75 5.72 -0.54
C PRO A 39 60.30 7.11 -0.85
N GLU A 40 60.58 7.42 -2.12
CA GLU A 40 61.05 8.73 -2.55
C GLU A 40 60.00 9.83 -2.33
N GLN A 41 58.73 9.58 -2.66
CA GLN A 41 57.65 10.56 -2.45
C GLN A 41 57.24 10.65 -0.98
N VAL A 42 57.27 9.53 -0.25
CA VAL A 42 57.08 9.55 1.21
C VAL A 42 58.21 10.34 1.88
N LYS A 43 59.46 10.10 1.49
CA LYS A 43 60.61 10.85 2.00
C LYS A 43 60.52 12.33 1.64
N GLN A 44 60.17 12.67 0.39
CA GLN A 44 59.94 14.06 -0.01
C GLN A 44 58.90 14.74 0.89
N LEU A 45 57.76 14.08 1.13
CA LEU A 45 56.73 14.61 2.02
C LEU A 45 57.27 14.84 3.43
N LEU A 46 57.97 13.86 3.99
CA LEU A 46 58.48 13.94 5.36
C LEU A 46 59.61 14.97 5.53
N ASP A 47 60.44 15.17 4.51
CA ASP A 47 61.57 16.10 4.56
C ASP A 47 61.13 17.55 4.30
N THR A 48 60.11 17.75 3.45
CA THR A 48 59.76 19.09 2.94
C THR A 48 58.36 19.58 3.34
N ASN A 49 57.51 18.70 3.87
CA ASN A 49 56.07 18.93 4.04
C ASN A 49 55.36 19.39 2.76
N LYS A 50 55.90 19.07 1.58
CA LYS A 50 55.33 19.43 0.28
C LYS A 50 55.37 18.24 -0.68
N CYS A 51 54.20 17.74 -1.03
CA CYS A 51 54.04 16.69 -2.02
C CYS A 51 52.74 16.86 -2.84
N PRO A 52 52.55 18.02 -3.51
CA PRO A 52 51.38 18.21 -4.36
C PRO A 52 51.42 17.23 -5.54
N LYS A 53 50.27 16.63 -5.88
CA LYS A 53 50.10 15.64 -6.96
C LYS A 53 50.93 14.36 -6.79
N CYS A 54 51.45 14.10 -5.60
CA CYS A 54 52.16 12.86 -5.31
C CYS A 54 51.22 11.65 -5.29
N ASP A 55 51.78 10.48 -5.55
CA ASP A 55 51.09 9.20 -5.38
C ASP A 55 51.61 8.51 -4.11
N LEU A 56 50.88 8.76 -3.03
CA LEU A 56 51.07 8.22 -1.70
C LEU A 56 50.03 7.12 -1.41
N SER A 57 49.45 6.52 -2.44
CA SER A 57 48.47 5.45 -2.26
C SER A 57 49.08 4.30 -1.47
N ARG A 58 48.33 3.82 -0.47
CA ARG A 58 48.76 2.77 0.48
C ARG A 58 50.00 3.10 1.31
N ALA A 59 50.46 4.35 1.33
CA ALA A 59 51.61 4.74 2.14
C ALA A 59 51.31 4.59 3.64
N ASN A 60 52.33 4.21 4.41
CA ASN A 60 52.28 4.21 5.87
C ASN A 60 52.74 5.57 6.43
N LEU A 61 51.77 6.42 6.76
CA LEU A 61 51.92 7.75 7.35
C LEU A 61 51.39 7.80 8.79
N ARG A 62 51.30 6.64 9.45
CA ARG A 62 50.80 6.49 10.81
C ARG A 62 51.56 7.38 11.79
N ARG A 63 50.82 8.18 12.56
CA ARG A 63 51.35 9.10 13.59
C ARG A 63 52.40 10.10 13.09
N ARG A 64 52.44 10.39 11.79
CA ARG A 64 53.37 11.38 11.23
C ARG A 64 52.89 12.80 11.54
N ASN A 65 53.86 13.71 11.70
CA ASN A 65 53.60 15.14 11.80
C ASN A 65 53.63 15.74 10.39
N LEU A 66 52.45 16.09 9.89
CA LEU A 66 52.19 16.67 8.57
C LEU A 66 51.47 18.03 8.72
N ILE A 67 51.72 18.73 9.82
CA ILE A 67 51.14 20.05 10.10
C ILE A 67 51.48 21.00 8.95
N ARG A 68 50.45 21.64 8.38
CA ARG A 68 50.56 22.55 7.23
C ARG A 68 51.22 21.92 5.99
N ALA A 69 51.14 20.61 5.84
CA ALA A 69 51.63 19.95 4.63
C ALA A 69 50.83 20.40 3.39
N ASP A 70 51.53 20.60 2.28
CA ASP A 70 50.92 20.80 0.97
C ASP A 70 50.78 19.45 0.26
N LEU A 71 49.56 18.93 0.25
CA LEU A 71 49.17 17.66 -0.37
C LEU A 71 48.16 17.91 -1.49
N TYR A 72 48.09 19.12 -2.05
CA TYR A 72 47.13 19.48 -3.10
C TYR A 72 47.12 18.45 -4.24
N GLN A 73 45.95 17.89 -4.58
CA GLN A 73 45.77 16.86 -5.61
C GLN A 73 46.59 15.56 -5.43
N ALA A 74 47.11 15.28 -4.23
CA ALA A 74 47.78 14.01 -3.96
C ALA A 74 46.81 12.82 -3.94
N ASN A 75 47.29 11.65 -4.35
CA ASN A 75 46.61 10.37 -4.19
C ASN A 75 47.08 9.72 -2.89
N LEU A 76 46.22 9.67 -1.88
CA LEU A 76 46.40 9.03 -0.58
C LEU A 76 45.42 7.85 -0.40
N SER A 77 44.88 7.31 -1.50
CA SER A 77 43.91 6.22 -1.44
C SER A 77 44.49 5.02 -0.67
N SER A 78 43.70 4.48 0.25
CA SER A 78 44.09 3.37 1.14
C SER A 78 45.34 3.60 2.00
N ALA A 79 45.81 4.84 2.17
CA ALA A 79 46.94 5.15 3.05
C ALA A 79 46.58 4.94 4.53
N ASP A 80 47.58 4.57 5.34
CA ASP A 80 47.46 4.52 6.81
C ASP A 80 47.93 5.86 7.39
N LEU A 81 46.98 6.70 7.82
CA LEU A 81 47.17 8.00 8.45
C LEU A 81 46.74 7.96 9.92
N GLU A 82 46.66 6.77 10.54
CA GLU A 82 46.13 6.64 11.90
C GLU A 82 46.93 7.51 12.88
N GLY A 83 46.23 8.39 13.60
CA GLY A 83 46.82 9.31 14.57
C GLY A 83 47.80 10.34 14.00
N ALA A 84 47.86 10.55 12.68
CA ALA A 84 48.69 11.59 12.08
C ALA A 84 48.16 12.99 12.43
N ASP A 85 49.04 13.99 12.46
CA ASP A 85 48.67 15.39 12.64
C ASP A 85 48.78 16.14 11.30
N LEU A 86 47.64 16.48 10.71
CA LEU A 86 47.50 17.23 9.45
C LEU A 86 46.93 18.63 9.71
N SER A 87 47.10 19.18 10.92
CA SER A 87 46.52 20.48 11.27
C SER A 87 46.94 21.56 10.28
N GLY A 88 45.95 22.24 9.68
CA GLY A 88 46.17 23.30 8.69
C GLY A 88 46.78 22.86 7.36
N ALA A 89 46.81 21.56 7.04
CA ALA A 89 47.29 21.07 5.75
C ALA A 89 46.32 21.40 4.60
N ASP A 90 46.87 21.49 3.38
CA ASP A 90 46.10 21.65 2.14
C ASP A 90 45.94 20.27 1.48
N LEU A 91 44.71 19.74 1.55
CA LEU A 91 44.28 18.48 0.94
C LEU A 91 43.17 18.71 -0.08
N ARG A 92 43.11 19.89 -0.72
CA ARG A 92 42.12 20.13 -1.76
C ARG A 92 42.31 19.16 -2.93
N ASN A 93 41.20 18.62 -3.43
CA ASN A 93 41.15 17.66 -4.52
C ASN A 93 42.01 16.38 -4.32
N THR A 94 42.34 16.01 -3.07
CA THR A 94 43.05 14.75 -2.79
C THR A 94 42.13 13.55 -2.90
N ASP A 95 42.68 12.41 -3.32
CA ASP A 95 42.00 11.13 -3.19
C ASP A 95 42.43 10.43 -1.89
N LEU A 96 41.55 10.42 -0.90
CA LEU A 96 41.67 9.74 0.40
C LEU A 96 40.75 8.53 0.48
N SER A 97 40.24 8.03 -0.65
CA SER A 97 39.31 6.90 -0.65
C SER A 97 39.87 5.69 0.09
N SER A 98 39.06 5.11 0.98
CA SER A 98 39.44 3.97 1.83
C SER A 98 40.67 4.19 2.74
N ALA A 99 41.13 5.42 2.94
CA ALA A 99 42.24 5.71 3.86
C ALA A 99 41.84 5.50 5.33
N LYS A 100 42.82 5.20 6.18
CA LYS A 100 42.64 5.05 7.63
C LYS A 100 43.09 6.32 8.34
N LEU A 101 42.15 7.13 8.83
CA LEU A 101 42.39 8.38 9.56
C LEU A 101 41.93 8.31 11.03
N PHE A 102 41.76 7.10 11.57
CA PHE A 102 41.32 6.90 12.95
C PHE A 102 42.13 7.77 13.93
N ARG A 103 41.43 8.61 14.70
CA ARG A 103 42.00 9.56 15.69
C ARG A 103 43.08 10.52 15.14
N ALA A 104 43.13 10.77 13.83
CA ALA A 104 44.00 11.78 13.27
C ALA A 104 43.55 13.21 13.68
N ASN A 105 44.49 14.16 13.69
CA ASN A 105 44.20 15.56 13.95
C ASN A 105 44.17 16.34 12.63
N LEU A 106 42.98 16.73 12.19
CA LEU A 106 42.71 17.46 10.95
C LEU A 106 42.17 18.88 11.27
N PHE A 107 42.59 19.45 12.39
CA PHE A 107 42.16 20.79 12.81
C PHE A 107 42.47 21.83 11.73
N ARG A 108 41.44 22.56 11.27
CA ARG A 108 41.52 23.59 10.22
C ARG A 108 42.17 23.13 8.90
N VAL A 109 42.04 21.85 8.56
CA VAL A 109 42.48 21.33 7.26
C VAL A 109 41.60 21.86 6.13
N ASP A 110 42.17 22.05 4.94
CA ASP A 110 41.39 22.33 3.72
C ASP A 110 41.24 21.05 2.90
N LEU A 111 40.04 20.49 2.87
CA LEU A 111 39.63 19.28 2.15
C LEU A 111 38.65 19.61 1.00
N GLY A 112 38.64 20.85 0.50
CA GLY A 112 37.76 21.26 -0.58
C GLY A 112 37.82 20.30 -1.78
N SER A 113 36.69 19.74 -2.18
CA SER A 113 36.55 18.78 -3.28
C SER A 113 37.37 17.49 -3.14
N ALA A 114 37.83 17.13 -1.95
CA ALA A 114 38.53 15.86 -1.71
C ALA A 114 37.59 14.65 -1.80
N ASN A 115 38.12 13.50 -2.22
CA ASN A 115 37.40 12.23 -2.20
C ASN A 115 37.80 11.40 -0.98
N LEU A 116 36.91 11.26 0.00
CA LEU A 116 37.14 10.45 1.21
C LEU A 116 36.27 9.18 1.22
N SER A 117 35.68 8.78 0.09
CA SER A 117 34.71 7.68 0.06
C SER A 117 35.23 6.41 0.73
N GLY A 118 34.46 5.85 1.68
CA GLY A 118 34.82 4.62 2.39
C GLY A 118 35.99 4.73 3.38
N ALA A 119 36.50 5.94 3.65
CA ALA A 119 37.56 6.14 4.64
C ALA A 119 37.06 5.95 6.08
N ASP A 120 37.98 5.57 6.98
CA ASP A 120 37.73 5.49 8.42
C ASP A 120 38.24 6.76 9.10
N LEU A 121 37.31 7.65 9.46
CA LEU A 121 37.55 8.91 10.17
C LEU A 121 37.04 8.84 11.62
N SER A 122 36.90 7.64 12.20
CA SER A 122 36.37 7.54 13.56
C SER A 122 37.27 8.22 14.59
N GLY A 123 36.67 9.05 15.46
CA GLY A 123 37.37 9.84 16.46
C GLY A 123 38.29 10.94 15.93
N VAL A 124 38.20 11.32 14.65
CA VAL A 124 39.05 12.36 14.06
C VAL A 124 38.66 13.76 14.59
N ASN A 125 39.64 14.66 14.73
CA ASN A 125 39.37 16.08 15.01
C ASN A 125 39.38 16.87 13.70
N LEU A 126 38.20 17.29 13.22
CA LEU A 126 38.03 18.12 12.03
C LEU A 126 37.68 19.57 12.37
N SER A 127 37.78 19.98 13.64
CA SER A 127 37.31 21.30 14.06
C SER A 127 37.85 22.44 13.19
N GLY A 128 36.95 23.27 12.66
CA GLY A 128 37.26 24.41 11.78
C GLY A 128 37.76 24.06 10.37
N ALA A 129 37.66 22.80 9.93
CA ALA A 129 38.07 22.38 8.59
C ALA A 129 37.11 22.87 7.48
N ASP A 130 37.61 22.96 6.24
CA ASP A 130 36.80 23.21 5.05
C ASP A 130 36.63 21.92 4.24
N LEU A 131 35.40 21.40 4.12
CA LEU A 131 35.09 20.18 3.36
C LEU A 131 34.19 20.48 2.17
N ARG A 132 34.10 21.73 1.70
CA ARG A 132 33.16 22.10 0.62
C ARG A 132 33.28 21.17 -0.58
N ASN A 133 32.14 20.62 -1.01
CA ASN A 133 32.02 19.67 -2.14
C ASN A 133 32.84 18.37 -1.99
N ALA A 134 33.29 18.01 -0.79
CA ALA A 134 34.00 16.76 -0.56
C ALA A 134 33.04 15.55 -0.64
N ASN A 135 33.56 14.40 -1.06
CA ASN A 135 32.82 13.14 -1.10
C ASN A 135 33.12 12.30 0.15
N LEU A 136 32.17 12.21 1.08
CA LEU A 136 32.25 11.42 2.31
C LEU A 136 31.26 10.23 2.27
N SER A 137 30.92 9.73 1.08
CA SER A 137 30.04 8.57 0.96
C SER A 137 30.63 7.34 1.65
N SER A 138 29.82 6.62 2.42
CA SER A 138 30.23 5.40 3.13
C SER A 138 31.40 5.56 4.11
N THR A 139 31.70 6.78 4.57
CA THR A 139 32.74 6.99 5.60
C THR A 139 32.27 6.62 6.99
N ASN A 140 33.18 6.16 7.84
CA ASN A 140 32.94 6.06 9.28
C ASN A 140 33.44 7.32 10.00
N LEU A 141 32.53 8.16 10.48
CA LEU A 141 32.84 9.39 11.24
C LEU A 141 32.48 9.24 12.73
N SER A 142 32.21 8.02 13.22
CA SER A 142 31.73 7.85 14.59
C SER A 142 32.66 8.52 15.63
N ASN A 143 32.06 9.31 16.53
CA ASN A 143 32.74 10.11 17.55
C ASN A 143 33.73 11.17 17.02
N ALA A 144 33.66 11.55 15.74
CA ALA A 144 34.45 12.65 15.19
C ALA A 144 33.98 14.01 15.72
N ASP A 145 34.90 14.98 15.75
CA ASP A 145 34.63 16.35 16.13
C ASP A 145 34.59 17.26 14.90
N LEU A 146 33.39 17.70 14.52
CA LEU A 146 33.14 18.52 13.33
C LEU A 146 32.75 19.96 13.70
N ASN A 147 33.11 20.44 14.89
CA ASN A 147 32.77 21.79 15.33
C ASN A 147 33.30 22.87 14.35
N GLY A 148 32.42 23.75 13.87
CA GLY A 148 32.79 24.85 12.97
C GLY A 148 33.21 24.44 11.56
N VAL A 149 32.94 23.20 11.13
CA VAL A 149 33.30 22.70 9.79
C VAL A 149 32.39 23.28 8.71
N ASN A 150 32.96 23.61 7.54
CA ASN A 150 32.19 23.97 6.35
C ASN A 150 31.84 22.71 5.53
N LEU A 151 30.59 22.25 5.60
CA LEU A 151 30.11 21.04 4.92
C LEU A 151 29.28 21.34 3.66
N SER A 152 29.30 22.57 3.13
CA SER A 152 28.44 22.91 1.99
C SER A 152 28.74 22.01 0.77
N GLY A 153 27.71 21.39 0.22
CA GLY A 153 27.81 20.48 -0.94
C GLY A 153 28.44 19.11 -0.64
N VAL A 154 28.66 18.75 0.62
CA VAL A 154 29.23 17.44 1.00
C VAL A 154 28.24 16.30 0.74
N ASN A 155 28.75 15.18 0.23
CA ASN A 155 28.00 13.92 0.10
C ASN A 155 28.28 12.99 1.30
N PHE A 156 27.31 12.78 2.20
CA PHE A 156 27.40 11.83 3.31
C PHE A 156 26.61 10.53 3.07
N SER A 157 26.21 10.22 1.83
CA SER A 157 25.37 9.04 1.56
C SER A 157 25.94 7.78 2.24
N ASN A 158 25.14 7.11 3.07
CA ASN A 158 25.52 5.92 3.84
C ASN A 158 26.69 6.10 4.83
N ALA A 159 27.02 7.32 5.25
CA ALA A 159 28.04 7.56 6.27
C ALA A 159 27.51 7.26 7.69
N ASN A 160 28.41 6.83 8.58
CA ASN A 160 28.12 6.65 10.01
C ASN A 160 28.55 7.90 10.80
N LEU A 161 27.58 8.68 11.30
CA LEU A 161 27.82 9.90 12.10
C LEU A 161 27.43 9.74 13.57
N ARG A 162 27.35 8.51 14.08
CA ARG A 162 26.99 8.25 15.47
C ARG A 162 27.96 8.94 16.44
N GLY A 163 27.41 9.75 17.35
CA GLY A 163 28.18 10.44 18.40
C GLY A 163 29.05 11.60 17.89
N VAL A 164 28.84 12.08 16.66
CA VAL A 164 29.57 13.23 16.11
C VAL A 164 29.12 14.53 16.79
N ARG A 165 30.09 15.42 17.08
CA ARG A 165 29.82 16.79 17.55
C ARG A 165 29.69 17.75 16.36
N LEU A 166 28.55 18.44 16.22
CA LEU A 166 28.19 19.26 15.05
C LEU A 166 27.90 20.74 15.37
N ASP A 167 28.56 21.34 16.38
CA ASP A 167 28.26 22.74 16.71
C ASP A 167 28.75 23.70 15.61
N ASN A 168 27.91 24.68 15.22
CA ASN A 168 28.23 25.76 14.28
C ASN A 168 28.64 25.33 12.85
N VAL A 169 27.96 24.33 12.28
CA VAL A 169 28.27 23.75 10.96
C VAL A 169 27.34 24.25 9.85
N ASN A 170 27.85 24.48 8.62
CA ASN A 170 27.05 24.85 7.44
C ASN A 170 26.74 23.64 6.55
N LEU A 171 25.46 23.34 6.32
CA LEU A 171 24.99 22.14 5.61
C LEU A 171 24.17 22.42 4.35
N ARG A 172 24.26 23.64 3.82
CA ARG A 172 23.57 23.97 2.57
C ARG A 172 23.98 23.00 1.46
N GLY A 173 23.00 22.26 0.93
CA GLY A 173 23.18 21.31 -0.17
C GLY A 173 23.76 19.94 0.23
N VAL A 174 23.69 19.55 1.50
CA VAL A 174 24.22 18.26 1.98
C VAL A 174 23.25 17.11 1.74
N ASN A 175 23.78 15.98 1.25
CA ASN A 175 23.02 14.74 1.05
C ASN A 175 23.19 13.80 2.26
N LEU A 176 22.11 13.56 3.01
CA LEU A 176 22.07 12.72 4.22
C LEU A 176 21.28 11.40 4.03
N ASN A 177 21.05 10.97 2.80
CA ASN A 177 20.33 9.72 2.54
C ASN A 177 21.03 8.53 3.21
N GLY A 178 20.27 7.77 4.02
CA GLY A 178 20.77 6.58 4.72
C GLY A 178 21.79 6.85 5.84
N VAL A 179 21.95 8.11 6.28
CA VAL A 179 22.84 8.45 7.40
C VAL A 179 22.24 8.00 8.73
N ASP A 180 23.10 7.43 9.59
CA ASP A 180 22.77 7.15 11.00
C ASP A 180 23.16 8.35 11.88
N LEU A 181 22.13 9.09 12.34
CA LEU A 181 22.24 10.19 13.29
C LEU A 181 21.69 9.80 14.67
N SER A 182 21.58 8.50 14.96
CA SER A 182 21.10 8.04 16.26
C SER A 182 21.98 8.60 17.38
N ASP A 183 21.35 9.04 18.47
CA ASP A 183 21.98 9.63 19.65
C ASP A 183 22.72 10.98 19.40
N VAL A 184 22.50 11.65 18.26
CA VAL A 184 23.05 12.99 17.99
C VAL A 184 22.14 14.08 18.58
N ASP A 185 22.74 15.06 19.26
CA ASP A 185 22.05 16.27 19.72
C ASP A 185 22.00 17.32 18.60
N LEU A 186 20.79 17.61 18.11
CA LEU A 186 20.57 18.48 16.97
C LEU A 186 19.96 19.83 17.36
N ARG A 187 19.91 20.20 18.65
CA ARG A 187 19.13 21.36 19.16
C ARG A 187 19.46 22.73 18.54
N ASN A 188 20.63 22.91 17.92
CA ASN A 188 21.08 24.19 17.32
C ASN A 188 21.24 24.14 15.80
N PHE A 189 20.61 23.17 15.14
CA PHE A 189 20.74 22.94 13.71
C PHE A 189 19.80 23.82 12.87
N ASN A 190 20.00 23.88 11.55
CA ASN A 190 19.02 24.44 10.61
C ASN A 190 18.81 23.46 9.46
N PHE A 191 17.64 22.81 9.41
CA PHE A 191 17.30 21.79 8.40
C PHE A 191 16.60 22.36 7.16
N ASN A 192 16.50 23.68 7.01
CA ASN A 192 15.80 24.29 5.88
C ASN A 192 16.41 23.83 4.54
N GLY A 193 15.62 23.08 3.75
CA GLY A 193 16.00 22.59 2.43
C GLY A 193 16.79 21.26 2.40
N VAL A 194 16.86 20.52 3.52
CA VAL A 194 17.52 19.20 3.58
C VAL A 194 16.47 18.08 3.42
N SER A 195 16.69 17.17 2.47
CA SER A 195 15.85 15.99 2.28
C SER A 195 16.38 14.83 3.14
N PHE A 196 15.51 14.25 3.96
CA PHE A 196 15.80 13.20 4.94
C PHE A 196 15.09 11.88 4.62
N ASN A 197 14.80 11.63 3.34
CA ASN A 197 14.13 10.41 2.94
C ASN A 197 14.95 9.17 3.36
N GLY A 198 14.34 8.28 4.14
CA GLY A 198 15.01 7.08 4.66
C GLY A 198 16.12 7.32 5.70
N VAL A 199 16.20 8.51 6.32
CA VAL A 199 17.17 8.78 7.39
C VAL A 199 16.89 7.92 8.64
N ASN A 200 17.92 7.58 9.40
CA ASN A 200 17.76 7.02 10.75
C ASN A 200 17.98 8.10 11.83
N LEU A 201 16.89 8.54 12.45
CA LEU A 201 16.80 9.47 13.59
C LEU A 201 16.29 8.76 14.85
N SER A 202 16.45 7.43 14.95
CA SER A 202 15.97 6.69 16.12
C SER A 202 16.61 7.22 17.40
N ARG A 203 15.79 7.44 18.44
CA ARG A 203 16.20 8.02 19.74
C ARG A 203 16.86 9.41 19.67
N ALA A 204 16.82 10.09 18.54
CA ALA A 204 17.36 11.44 18.42
C ALA A 204 16.62 12.42 19.34
N ASN A 205 17.33 13.42 19.88
CA ASN A 205 16.72 14.49 20.65
C ASN A 205 16.43 15.70 19.75
N LEU A 206 15.15 15.89 19.43
CA LEU A 206 14.61 16.91 18.53
C LEU A 206 13.58 17.80 19.25
N ASN A 207 13.71 17.94 20.58
CA ASN A 207 12.80 18.74 21.40
C ASN A 207 12.85 20.22 20.99
N GLY A 208 11.67 20.84 20.78
CA GLY A 208 11.52 22.25 20.43
C GLY A 208 12.02 22.60 19.03
N PHE A 209 12.34 21.59 18.22
CA PHE A 209 13.07 21.80 16.98
C PHE A 209 12.14 22.20 15.82
N ASN A 210 12.60 23.09 14.93
CA ASN A 210 11.87 23.46 13.72
C ASN A 210 12.15 22.49 12.56
N LEU A 211 11.18 21.61 12.31
CA LEU A 211 11.13 20.61 11.24
C LEU A 211 10.03 20.94 10.21
N ARG A 212 9.63 22.22 10.11
CA ARG A 212 8.54 22.64 9.23
C ARG A 212 8.86 22.30 7.78
N GLY A 213 7.93 21.62 7.12
CA GLY A 213 8.02 21.26 5.69
C GLY A 213 9.11 20.25 5.36
N VAL A 214 9.73 19.61 6.35
CA VAL A 214 10.83 18.66 6.11
C VAL A 214 10.35 17.42 5.36
N GLU A 215 11.21 16.87 4.49
CA GLU A 215 10.94 15.61 3.81
C GLU A 215 11.52 14.42 4.59
N LEU A 216 10.67 13.67 5.30
CA LEU A 216 11.03 12.52 6.14
C LEU A 216 10.35 11.23 5.68
N ARG A 217 10.10 11.07 4.37
CA ARG A 217 9.39 9.90 3.86
C ARG A 217 10.19 8.64 4.13
N ASN A 218 9.53 7.62 4.68
CA ASN A 218 10.14 6.35 5.11
C ASN A 218 11.31 6.51 6.11
N GLY A 219 11.45 7.67 6.76
CA GLY A 219 12.46 7.88 7.80
C GLY A 219 12.17 7.09 9.07
N ASN A 220 13.22 6.71 9.80
CA ASN A 220 13.08 6.07 11.11
C ASN A 220 13.24 7.10 12.23
N LEU A 221 12.14 7.49 12.87
CA LEU A 221 12.09 8.37 14.04
C LEU A 221 11.66 7.61 15.30
N SER A 222 11.83 6.28 15.33
CA SER A 222 11.40 5.48 16.47
C SER A 222 12.07 5.93 17.77
N TYR A 223 11.27 6.09 18.82
CA TYR A 223 11.69 6.57 20.14
C TYR A 223 12.38 7.94 20.14
N ALA A 224 12.28 8.73 19.06
CA ALA A 224 12.83 10.08 19.02
C ALA A 224 12.06 11.01 19.97
N ASN A 225 12.76 11.97 20.57
CA ASN A 225 12.14 13.02 21.38
C ASN A 225 11.79 14.23 20.52
N LEU A 226 10.55 14.32 20.06
CA LEU A 226 10.01 15.40 19.21
C LEU A 226 9.07 16.34 19.99
N GLN A 227 9.18 16.36 21.32
CA GLN A 227 8.32 17.18 22.16
C GLN A 227 8.48 18.66 21.80
N ASN A 228 7.36 19.39 21.66
CA ASN A 228 7.33 20.80 21.23
C ASN A 228 7.94 21.08 19.83
N ALA A 229 8.23 20.06 19.01
CA ALA A 229 8.78 20.28 17.68
C ALA A 229 7.74 20.87 16.72
N ASP A 230 8.16 21.75 15.81
CA ASP A 230 7.33 22.22 14.69
C ASP A 230 7.53 21.29 13.49
N LEU A 231 6.60 20.37 13.27
CA LEU A 231 6.50 19.45 12.13
C LEU A 231 5.43 19.91 11.14
N SER A 232 5.02 21.17 11.17
CA SER A 232 3.94 21.64 10.31
C SER A 232 4.30 21.44 8.83
N ASN A 233 3.38 20.90 8.03
CA ASN A 233 3.55 20.54 6.62
C ASN A 233 4.68 19.53 6.33
N ALA A 234 5.22 18.84 7.33
CA ALA A 234 6.25 17.82 7.13
C ALA A 234 5.71 16.63 6.31
N GLN A 235 6.55 16.03 5.48
CA GLN A 235 6.24 14.85 4.67
C GLN A 235 6.74 13.59 5.38
N LEU A 236 5.88 12.95 6.18
CA LEU A 236 6.17 11.79 7.03
C LEU A 236 5.57 10.48 6.48
N ASN A 237 5.18 10.45 5.21
CA ASN A 237 4.63 9.26 4.55
C ASN A 237 5.51 8.02 4.78
N GLY A 238 4.93 6.95 5.32
CA GLY A 238 5.64 5.70 5.62
C GLY A 238 6.71 5.80 6.71
N ALA A 239 6.85 6.93 7.41
CA ALA A 239 7.86 7.09 8.47
C ALA A 239 7.55 6.22 9.69
N ASN A 240 8.60 5.71 10.34
CA ASN A 240 8.46 4.97 11.60
C ASN A 240 8.57 5.92 12.80
N LEU A 241 7.44 6.26 13.42
CA LEU A 241 7.33 7.10 14.61
C LEU A 241 7.03 6.26 15.88
N GLN A 242 7.30 4.95 15.84
CA GLN A 242 7.01 4.05 16.94
C GLN A 242 7.65 4.54 18.24
N GLY A 243 6.84 4.71 19.29
CA GLY A 243 7.32 5.15 20.61
C GLY A 243 7.90 6.56 20.64
N ALA A 244 7.76 7.36 19.57
CA ALA A 244 8.25 8.73 19.54
C ALA A 244 7.48 9.62 20.53
N ASN A 245 8.17 10.57 21.15
CA ASN A 245 7.54 11.56 22.02
C ASN A 245 7.16 12.79 21.20
N LEU A 246 5.90 12.89 20.76
CA LEU A 246 5.33 14.01 20.00
C LEU A 246 4.49 14.95 20.88
N TYR A 247 4.70 14.93 22.20
CA TYR A 247 3.90 15.71 23.12
C TYR A 247 4.00 17.21 22.80
N SER A 248 2.86 17.88 22.63
CA SER A 248 2.75 19.29 22.22
C SER A 248 3.48 19.65 20.91
N ALA A 249 3.76 18.66 20.06
CA ALA A 249 4.31 18.92 18.72
C ALA A 249 3.26 19.55 17.79
N ASP A 250 3.69 20.42 16.89
CA ASP A 250 2.86 21.01 15.85
C ASP A 250 2.95 20.17 14.57
N LEU A 251 1.91 19.41 14.24
CA LEU A 251 1.82 18.54 13.06
C LEU A 251 0.83 19.10 12.03
N ARG A 252 0.50 20.40 12.09
CA ARG A 252 -0.52 20.97 11.22
C ARG A 252 -0.17 20.80 9.75
N GLY A 253 -1.09 20.23 8.97
CA GLY A 253 -0.88 19.98 7.54
C GLY A 253 0.19 18.91 7.22
N ALA A 254 0.73 18.21 8.21
CA ALA A 254 1.71 17.15 7.98
C ALA A 254 1.08 15.95 7.27
N ASP A 255 1.84 15.28 6.42
CA ASP A 255 1.40 14.09 5.69
C ASP A 255 2.00 12.83 6.33
N LEU A 256 1.18 12.09 7.06
CA LEU A 256 1.53 10.93 7.90
C LEU A 256 0.92 9.62 7.36
N ILE A 257 0.44 9.58 6.11
CA ILE A 257 -0.15 8.37 5.54
C ILE A 257 0.84 7.20 5.59
N GLY A 258 0.40 6.06 6.10
CA GLY A 258 1.21 4.87 6.26
C GLY A 258 2.31 4.96 7.31
N SER A 259 2.39 6.06 8.07
CA SER A 259 3.36 6.19 9.17
C SER A 259 3.01 5.26 10.34
N ASN A 260 4.03 4.74 11.00
CA ASN A 260 3.85 3.90 12.19
C ASN A 260 3.84 4.77 13.46
N LEU A 261 2.65 5.07 13.98
CA LEU A 261 2.46 5.82 15.23
C LEU A 261 2.30 4.93 16.47
N SER A 262 2.58 3.62 16.38
CA SER A 262 2.35 2.69 17.49
C SER A 262 3.11 3.13 18.74
N GLY A 263 2.40 3.38 19.84
CA GLY A 263 2.99 3.81 21.11
C GLY A 263 3.58 5.23 21.12
N ALA A 264 3.35 6.03 20.07
CA ALA A 264 3.77 7.43 20.07
C ALA A 264 2.95 8.26 21.08
N SER A 265 3.61 9.16 21.80
CA SER A 265 2.94 10.07 22.74
C SER A 265 2.51 11.33 21.99
N LEU A 266 1.22 11.47 21.70
CA LEU A 266 0.64 12.59 20.95
C LEU A 266 -0.08 13.61 21.83
N GLY A 267 0.08 13.55 23.15
CA GLY A 267 -0.64 14.43 24.07
C GLY A 267 -0.40 15.92 23.77
N ASN A 268 -1.49 16.68 23.64
CA ASN A 268 -1.54 18.08 23.23
C ASN A 268 -0.95 18.40 21.84
N ALA A 269 -0.63 17.39 21.02
CA ALA A 269 -0.14 17.62 19.67
C ALA A 269 -1.22 18.27 18.79
N ASP A 270 -0.81 19.15 17.88
CA ASP A 270 -1.70 19.85 16.96
C ASP A 270 -1.72 19.15 15.61
N LEU A 271 -2.79 18.40 15.33
CA LEU A 271 -2.96 17.59 14.13
C LEU A 271 -3.90 18.24 13.11
N ARG A 272 -4.23 19.53 13.27
CA ARG A 272 -5.19 20.19 12.37
C ARG A 272 -4.72 20.17 10.92
N GLY A 273 -5.55 19.67 10.02
CA GLY A 273 -5.23 19.49 8.62
C GLY A 273 -4.21 18.40 8.31
N ALA A 274 -3.76 17.61 9.29
CA ALA A 274 -2.83 16.51 9.06
C ALA A 274 -3.51 15.38 8.26
N ASN A 275 -2.82 14.85 7.27
CA ASN A 275 -3.28 13.72 6.47
C ASN A 275 -2.75 12.41 7.08
N LEU A 276 -3.61 11.59 7.68
CA LEU A 276 -3.18 10.35 8.32
C LEU A 276 -4.27 9.27 8.26
N ASP A 277 -3.84 8.03 8.42
CA ASP A 277 -4.66 6.82 8.28
C ASP A 277 -4.48 5.86 9.47
N ALA A 278 -4.15 6.42 10.65
CA ALA A 278 -4.04 5.71 11.92
C ALA A 278 -5.40 5.12 12.33
N SER A 279 -5.41 3.90 12.87
CA SER A 279 -6.64 3.21 13.31
C SER A 279 -7.32 3.86 14.51
N SER A 280 -6.54 4.59 15.33
CA SER A 280 -6.98 5.28 16.54
C SER A 280 -5.96 6.35 16.93
N LEU A 281 -6.44 7.44 17.52
CA LEU A 281 -5.64 8.49 18.13
C LEU A 281 -6.05 8.64 19.60
N PRO A 282 -5.16 9.15 20.48
CA PRO A 282 -5.52 9.44 21.85
C PRO A 282 -6.49 10.65 21.93
N ASP A 283 -7.28 10.72 23.00
CA ASP A 283 -8.33 11.75 23.17
C ASP A 283 -7.79 13.17 23.37
N ASN A 284 -6.52 13.32 23.77
CA ASN A 284 -5.91 14.58 24.13
C ASN A 284 -5.08 15.21 23.01
N ILE A 285 -5.60 15.25 21.79
CA ILE A 285 -4.98 15.95 20.65
C ILE A 285 -5.77 17.22 20.31
N ARG A 286 -5.17 18.14 19.54
CA ARG A 286 -5.89 19.26 18.92
C ARG A 286 -6.22 18.91 17.47
N ALA A 287 -7.51 18.79 17.19
CA ALA A 287 -8.07 18.52 15.87
C ALA A 287 -9.47 19.13 15.81
N ASP A 288 -9.98 19.41 14.61
CA ASP A 288 -11.36 19.86 14.42
C ASP A 288 -12.28 18.74 13.87
N ALA A 289 -13.58 19.02 13.77
CA ALA A 289 -14.56 18.05 13.27
C ALA A 289 -14.25 17.59 11.84
N GLY A 290 -13.72 18.49 10.99
CA GLY A 290 -13.35 18.18 9.62
C GLY A 290 -12.16 17.23 9.53
N ASP A 291 -11.18 17.37 10.44
CA ASP A 291 -10.06 16.45 10.55
C ASP A 291 -10.53 15.03 10.90
N TYR A 292 -11.36 14.91 11.95
CA TYR A 292 -11.94 13.62 12.34
C TYR A 292 -12.78 12.99 11.23
N SER A 293 -13.58 13.77 10.51
CA SER A 293 -14.33 13.26 9.36
C SER A 293 -13.41 12.73 8.26
N LYS A 294 -12.33 13.44 7.91
CA LYS A 294 -11.35 12.96 6.92
C LYS A 294 -10.64 11.68 7.37
N TRP A 295 -10.24 11.59 8.63
CA TRP A 295 -9.61 10.37 9.15
C TRP A 295 -10.61 9.20 9.17
N GLY A 296 -11.89 9.48 9.47
CA GLY A 296 -12.99 8.52 9.33
C GLY A 296 -13.15 8.02 7.90
N ASP A 297 -13.14 8.92 6.90
CA ASP A 297 -13.22 8.57 5.47
C ASP A 297 -12.02 7.70 5.06
N ASN A 298 -10.81 8.01 5.54
CA ASN A 298 -9.61 7.20 5.30
C ASN A 298 -9.79 5.77 5.84
N GLN A 299 -10.29 5.59 7.06
CA GLN A 299 -10.57 4.26 7.62
C GLN A 299 -11.69 3.54 6.86
N TYR A 300 -12.74 4.26 6.45
CA TYR A 300 -13.84 3.71 5.67
C TYR A 300 -13.34 3.14 4.34
N SER A 301 -12.46 3.87 3.65
CA SER A 301 -11.87 3.42 2.38
C SER A 301 -11.06 2.11 2.52
N LYS A 302 -10.42 1.91 3.68
CA LYS A 302 -9.71 0.69 4.07
C LYS A 302 -10.62 -0.44 4.54
N ARG A 303 -11.94 -0.20 4.62
CA ARG A 303 -12.97 -1.10 5.17
C ARG A 303 -12.83 -1.34 6.68
N GLU A 304 -12.11 -0.47 7.38
CA GLU A 304 -11.95 -0.50 8.83
C GLU A 304 -13.10 0.27 9.50
N TYR A 305 -14.32 -0.24 9.30
CA TYR A 305 -15.56 0.50 9.62
C TYR A 305 -15.70 0.85 11.11
N LYS A 306 -15.17 0.02 12.03
CA LYS A 306 -15.20 0.33 13.47
C LYS A 306 -14.34 1.55 13.82
N SER A 307 -13.15 1.65 13.24
CA SER A 307 -12.28 2.82 13.40
C SER A 307 -12.88 4.06 12.72
N ALA A 308 -13.50 3.89 11.55
CA ALA A 308 -14.23 4.97 10.89
C ALA A 308 -15.34 5.54 11.79
N ILE A 309 -16.16 4.66 12.40
CA ILE A 309 -17.22 5.05 13.34
C ILE A 309 -16.64 5.81 14.54
N ALA A 310 -15.53 5.37 15.12
CA ALA A 310 -14.90 6.06 16.24
C ALA A 310 -14.48 7.49 15.88
N TYR A 311 -13.93 7.70 14.68
CA TYR A 311 -13.61 9.06 14.22
C TYR A 311 -14.85 9.89 13.92
N TYR A 312 -15.86 9.34 13.24
CA TYR A 312 -17.10 10.07 13.01
C TYR A 312 -17.82 10.43 14.33
N ASN A 313 -17.71 9.61 15.38
CA ASN A 313 -18.23 9.95 16.69
C ASN A 313 -17.57 11.22 17.24
N GLN A 314 -16.25 11.36 17.12
CA GLN A 314 -15.53 12.56 17.55
C GLN A 314 -15.92 13.76 16.68
N ALA A 315 -16.03 13.59 15.36
CA ALA A 315 -16.47 14.64 14.45
C ALA A 315 -17.87 15.18 14.82
N ILE A 316 -18.83 14.29 15.05
CA ILE A 316 -20.20 14.63 15.42
C ILE A 316 -20.26 15.23 16.84
N ALA A 317 -19.42 14.76 17.78
CA ALA A 317 -19.36 15.35 19.11
C ALA A 317 -18.90 16.81 19.08
N LEU A 318 -17.95 17.14 18.20
CA LEU A 318 -17.46 18.50 17.97
C LEU A 318 -18.43 19.35 17.14
N ASN A 319 -19.15 18.73 16.20
CA ASN A 319 -20.18 19.39 15.38
C ASN A 319 -21.47 18.56 15.31
N PRO A 320 -22.40 18.73 16.28
CA PRO A 320 -23.66 17.97 16.31
C PRO A 320 -24.66 18.28 15.19
N GLN A 321 -24.36 19.24 14.33
CA GLN A 321 -25.16 19.60 13.14
C GLN A 321 -24.48 19.14 11.83
N ASP A 322 -23.48 18.26 11.91
CA ASP A 322 -22.81 17.72 10.73
C ASP A 322 -23.64 16.64 10.02
N THR A 323 -24.49 17.08 9.08
CA THR A 323 -25.27 16.19 8.20
C THR A 323 -24.41 15.14 7.49
N GLN A 324 -23.21 15.52 7.04
CA GLN A 324 -22.31 14.61 6.35
C GLN A 324 -21.73 13.58 7.33
N GLY A 325 -21.30 14.02 8.52
CA GLY A 325 -20.79 13.15 9.59
C GLY A 325 -21.77 12.04 9.96
N TYR A 326 -23.05 12.38 10.21
CA TYR A 326 -24.10 11.38 10.46
C TYR A 326 -24.28 10.43 9.26
N THR A 327 -24.32 10.95 8.03
CA THR A 327 -24.47 10.12 6.83
C THR A 327 -23.28 9.16 6.64
N SER A 328 -22.04 9.63 6.85
CA SER A 328 -20.83 8.81 6.74
C SER A 328 -20.77 7.74 7.83
N ARG A 329 -21.17 8.06 9.06
CA ARG A 329 -21.28 7.08 10.15
C ARG A 329 -22.37 6.04 9.89
N GLY A 330 -23.54 6.47 9.40
CA GLY A 330 -24.62 5.58 9.00
C GLY A 330 -24.22 4.61 7.89
N LEU A 331 -23.44 5.07 6.91
CA LEU A 331 -22.86 4.20 5.88
C LEU A 331 -21.90 3.15 6.48
N ALA A 332 -21.10 3.51 7.49
CA ALA A 332 -20.21 2.57 8.16
C ALA A 332 -20.98 1.52 8.97
N PHE A 333 -22.05 1.91 9.68
CA PHE A 333 -22.96 0.97 10.34
C PHE A 333 -23.64 0.01 9.36
N SER A 334 -24.10 0.52 8.21
CA SER A 334 -24.73 -0.29 7.16
C SER A 334 -23.78 -1.36 6.63
N GLN A 335 -22.49 -1.03 6.44
CA GLN A 335 -21.46 -2.01 6.04
C GLN A 335 -21.20 -3.09 7.11
N LEU A 336 -21.38 -2.75 8.40
CA LEU A 336 -21.35 -3.70 9.51
C LEU A 336 -22.67 -4.47 9.70
N LYS A 337 -23.68 -4.21 8.86
CA LYS A 337 -25.05 -4.73 8.95
C LYS A 337 -25.81 -4.31 10.21
N ASP A 338 -25.31 -3.28 10.90
CA ASP A 338 -26.07 -2.64 11.97
C ASP A 338 -27.07 -1.66 11.33
N TYR A 339 -28.10 -2.23 10.72
CA TYR A 339 -29.08 -1.46 9.96
C TYR A 339 -29.90 -0.53 10.87
N GLN A 340 -30.09 -0.88 12.14
CA GLN A 340 -30.80 -0.02 13.09
C GLN A 340 -30.00 1.26 13.39
N ALA A 341 -28.71 1.14 13.70
CA ALA A 341 -27.85 2.31 13.92
C ALA A 341 -27.70 3.15 12.64
N ALA A 342 -27.56 2.49 11.48
CA ALA A 342 -27.47 3.17 10.19
C ALA A 342 -28.72 4.01 9.89
N LEU A 343 -29.92 3.44 10.06
CA LEU A 343 -31.18 4.16 9.85
C LEU A 343 -31.35 5.33 10.83
N ALA A 344 -30.95 5.16 12.10
CA ALA A 344 -30.99 6.25 13.08
C ALA A 344 -30.12 7.44 12.64
N ASP A 345 -28.91 7.17 12.17
CA ASP A 345 -28.00 8.20 11.66
C ASP A 345 -28.54 8.88 10.38
N PHE A 346 -29.09 8.12 9.44
CA PHE A 346 -29.69 8.73 8.25
C PHE A 346 -30.93 9.57 8.57
N ASN A 347 -31.76 9.13 9.52
CA ASN A 347 -32.89 9.92 10.00
C ASN A 347 -32.40 11.22 10.62
N ARG A 348 -31.36 11.16 11.45
CA ARG A 348 -30.77 12.34 12.07
C ARG A 348 -30.19 13.31 11.03
N ALA A 349 -29.51 12.81 10.01
CA ALA A 349 -29.03 13.64 8.90
C ALA A 349 -30.18 14.35 8.16
N ILE A 350 -31.30 13.65 7.92
CA ILE A 350 -32.49 14.21 7.26
C ILE A 350 -33.22 15.23 8.14
N GLU A 351 -33.24 15.03 9.46
CA GLU A 351 -33.79 16.02 10.41
C GLU A 351 -32.99 17.32 10.40
N ILE A 352 -31.65 17.23 10.29
CA ILE A 352 -30.76 18.39 10.23
C ILE A 352 -30.87 19.09 8.88
N ASP A 353 -30.82 18.34 7.78
CA ASP A 353 -30.96 18.86 6.42
C ASP A 353 -31.94 17.99 5.60
N PRO A 354 -33.23 18.40 5.52
CA PRO A 354 -34.25 17.73 4.73
C PRO A 354 -33.99 17.74 3.21
N ASN A 355 -33.04 18.54 2.73
CA ASN A 355 -32.68 18.61 1.30
C ASN A 355 -31.46 17.76 0.96
N TYR A 356 -30.90 17.01 1.91
CA TYR A 356 -29.70 16.21 1.69
C TYR A 356 -30.00 14.87 0.99
N ALA A 357 -30.04 14.91 -0.35
CA ALA A 357 -30.37 13.76 -1.19
C ALA A 357 -29.55 12.49 -0.88
N LYS A 358 -28.26 12.64 -0.49
CA LYS A 358 -27.37 11.51 -0.15
C LYS A 358 -27.87 10.70 1.04
N ALA A 359 -28.47 11.33 2.05
CA ALA A 359 -29.02 10.63 3.20
C ALA A 359 -30.24 9.78 2.81
N TYR A 360 -31.15 10.33 2.00
CA TYR A 360 -32.29 9.57 1.46
C TYR A 360 -31.82 8.37 0.62
N ASN A 361 -30.89 8.58 -0.32
CA ASN A 361 -30.35 7.48 -1.13
C ASN A 361 -29.70 6.39 -0.25
N SER A 362 -28.91 6.78 0.76
CA SER A 362 -28.23 5.83 1.66
C SER A 362 -29.20 5.07 2.56
N ARG A 363 -30.26 5.75 3.02
CA ARG A 363 -31.36 5.14 3.77
C ARG A 363 -32.14 4.15 2.91
N GLY A 364 -32.46 4.53 1.66
CA GLY A 364 -33.14 3.66 0.69
C GLY A 364 -32.36 2.39 0.38
N LEU A 365 -31.04 2.49 0.18
CA LEU A 365 -30.17 1.32 0.00
C LEU A 365 -30.17 0.41 1.24
N THR A 366 -30.12 0.99 2.44
CA THR A 366 -30.16 0.22 3.69
C THR A 366 -31.51 -0.47 3.90
N ARG A 367 -32.62 0.17 3.50
CA ARG A 367 -33.95 -0.43 3.52
C ARG A 367 -34.11 -1.59 2.54
N ILE A 368 -33.47 -1.54 1.36
CA ILE A 368 -33.40 -2.70 0.44
C ILE A 368 -32.78 -3.92 1.15
N GLU A 369 -31.69 -3.73 1.90
CA GLU A 369 -31.04 -4.82 2.63
C GLU A 369 -31.94 -5.42 3.73
N GLN A 370 -32.86 -4.62 4.27
CA GLN A 370 -33.90 -5.06 5.20
C GLN A 370 -35.17 -5.57 4.52
N GLN A 371 -35.21 -5.63 3.18
CA GLN A 371 -36.37 -5.98 2.36
C GLN A 371 -37.58 -5.04 2.52
N ASP A 372 -37.36 -3.83 3.05
CA ASP A 372 -38.37 -2.77 3.15
C ASP A 372 -38.44 -1.97 1.83
N TYR A 373 -38.89 -2.67 0.78
CA TYR A 373 -38.87 -2.14 -0.58
C TYR A 373 -39.80 -0.95 -0.79
N GLN A 374 -40.90 -0.88 -0.06
CA GLN A 374 -41.88 0.21 -0.19
C GLN A 374 -41.29 1.53 0.31
N ASN A 375 -40.72 1.55 1.51
CA ASN A 375 -40.12 2.77 2.05
C ASN A 375 -38.80 3.12 1.36
N ALA A 376 -38.06 2.13 0.85
CA ALA A 376 -36.88 2.37 0.03
C ALA A 376 -37.23 3.12 -1.28
N LEU A 377 -38.35 2.78 -1.92
CA LEU A 377 -38.81 3.45 -3.14
C LEU A 377 -39.13 4.92 -2.87
N VAL A 378 -39.82 5.22 -1.75
CA VAL A 378 -40.09 6.60 -1.30
C VAL A 378 -38.80 7.40 -1.11
N ASP A 379 -37.79 6.78 -0.49
CA ASP A 379 -36.48 7.41 -0.28
C ASP A 379 -35.78 7.73 -1.61
N PHE A 380 -35.75 6.80 -2.56
CA PHE A 380 -35.12 7.07 -3.87
C PHE A 380 -35.88 8.13 -4.65
N GLU A 381 -37.21 8.15 -4.59
CA GLU A 381 -38.02 9.20 -5.22
C GLU A 381 -37.72 10.57 -4.62
N GLN A 382 -37.57 10.66 -3.30
CA GLN A 382 -37.18 11.90 -2.64
C GLN A 382 -35.74 12.32 -3.01
N ALA A 383 -34.79 11.38 -3.03
CA ALA A 383 -33.42 11.65 -3.46
C ALA A 383 -33.36 12.17 -4.90
N ILE A 384 -34.14 11.60 -5.82
CA ILE A 384 -34.26 12.04 -7.22
C ILE A 384 -34.93 13.41 -7.32
N ARG A 385 -35.96 13.67 -6.50
CA ARG A 385 -36.65 14.98 -6.47
C ARG A 385 -35.69 16.09 -6.04
N LEU A 386 -34.88 15.83 -5.01
CA LEU A 386 -33.89 16.76 -4.48
C LEU A 386 -32.69 16.91 -5.42
N ASN A 387 -32.26 15.84 -6.07
CA ASN A 387 -31.18 15.84 -7.05
C ASN A 387 -31.55 15.00 -8.30
N PRO A 388 -32.09 15.63 -9.36
CA PRO A 388 -32.43 14.94 -10.61
C PRO A 388 -31.23 14.35 -11.36
N ASN A 389 -30.00 14.71 -11.00
CA ASN A 389 -28.77 14.16 -11.57
C ASN A 389 -28.12 13.10 -10.65
N TYR A 390 -28.91 12.42 -9.82
CA TYR A 390 -28.41 11.39 -8.90
C TYR A 390 -28.52 9.97 -9.50
N ALA A 391 -27.51 9.55 -10.26
CA ALA A 391 -27.51 8.27 -10.97
C ALA A 391 -27.75 7.05 -10.04
N GLU A 392 -27.14 7.04 -8.86
CA GLU A 392 -27.26 5.99 -7.86
C GLU A 392 -28.70 5.82 -7.38
N ALA A 393 -29.45 6.91 -7.20
CA ALA A 393 -30.83 6.85 -6.75
C ALA A 393 -31.76 6.25 -7.82
N TYR A 394 -31.56 6.61 -9.09
CA TYR A 394 -32.25 5.96 -10.20
C TYR A 394 -31.95 4.45 -10.26
N ASN A 395 -30.68 4.07 -10.10
CA ASN A 395 -30.30 2.65 -10.10
C ASN A 395 -30.84 1.88 -8.88
N GLY A 396 -30.92 2.52 -7.71
CA GLY A 396 -31.57 1.98 -6.51
C GLY A 396 -33.06 1.70 -6.75
N ARG A 397 -33.78 2.67 -7.33
CA ARG A 397 -35.18 2.49 -7.72
C ARG A 397 -35.37 1.41 -8.80
N ALA A 398 -34.49 1.37 -9.80
CA ALA A 398 -34.47 0.32 -10.82
C ALA A 398 -34.30 -1.08 -10.19
N THR A 399 -33.46 -1.20 -9.15
CA THR A 399 -33.27 -2.48 -8.45
C THR A 399 -34.56 -2.97 -7.79
N ILE A 400 -35.32 -2.09 -7.16
CA ILE A 400 -36.63 -2.42 -6.56
C ILE A 400 -37.64 -2.81 -7.64
N ARG A 401 -37.73 -2.03 -8.73
CA ARG A 401 -38.64 -2.31 -9.85
C ARG A 401 -38.35 -3.65 -10.53
N ARG A 402 -37.07 -4.06 -10.58
CA ARG A 402 -36.67 -5.38 -11.08
C ARG A 402 -37.18 -6.51 -10.18
N ILE A 403 -37.17 -6.33 -8.86
CA ILE A 403 -37.76 -7.29 -7.90
C ILE A 403 -39.29 -7.38 -8.10
N GLN A 404 -39.93 -6.24 -8.38
CA GLN A 404 -41.36 -6.16 -8.73
C GLN A 404 -41.66 -6.67 -10.15
N LYS A 405 -40.64 -7.06 -10.94
CA LYS A 405 -40.73 -7.51 -12.34
C LYS A 405 -41.27 -6.46 -13.31
N ASP A 406 -41.26 -5.18 -12.95
CA ASP A 406 -41.56 -4.07 -13.86
C ASP A 406 -40.34 -3.73 -14.72
N TYR A 407 -40.01 -4.62 -15.65
CA TYR A 407 -38.79 -4.50 -16.48
C TYR A 407 -38.81 -3.28 -17.40
N ALA A 408 -39.99 -2.79 -17.79
CA ALA A 408 -40.12 -1.58 -18.58
C ALA A 408 -39.63 -0.35 -17.78
N ALA A 409 -40.07 -0.22 -16.52
CA ALA A 409 -39.63 0.87 -15.66
C ALA A 409 -38.15 0.74 -15.25
N VAL A 410 -37.61 -0.48 -15.14
CA VAL A 410 -36.17 -0.72 -14.94
C VAL A 410 -35.35 -0.13 -16.10
N ILE A 411 -35.77 -0.37 -17.35
CA ILE A 411 -35.06 0.14 -18.53
C ILE A 411 -35.03 1.67 -18.54
N VAL A 412 -36.14 2.32 -18.15
CA VAL A 412 -36.22 3.79 -18.06
C VAL A 412 -35.24 4.32 -17.01
N ASP A 413 -35.33 3.84 -15.77
CA ASP A 413 -34.48 4.32 -14.67
C ASP A 413 -32.99 4.04 -14.92
N ALA A 414 -32.66 2.83 -15.36
CA ALA A 414 -31.28 2.47 -15.66
C ALA A 414 -30.73 3.30 -16.84
N SER A 415 -31.54 3.62 -17.85
CA SER A 415 -31.12 4.49 -18.95
C SER A 415 -30.88 5.93 -18.50
N LEU A 416 -31.68 6.46 -17.56
CA LEU A 416 -31.43 7.76 -16.95
C LEU A 416 -30.14 7.75 -16.13
N ALA A 417 -29.92 6.72 -15.30
CA ALA A 417 -28.68 6.55 -14.54
C ALA A 417 -27.45 6.51 -15.45
N ILE A 418 -27.51 5.81 -16.58
CA ILE A 418 -26.44 5.75 -17.60
C ILE A 418 -26.24 7.10 -18.28
N ARG A 419 -27.32 7.84 -18.57
CA ARG A 419 -27.21 9.18 -19.17
C ARG A 419 -26.48 10.16 -18.23
N ILE A 420 -26.77 10.07 -16.94
CA ILE A 420 -26.14 10.90 -15.90
C ILE A 420 -24.69 10.47 -15.68
N ASN A 421 -24.43 9.17 -15.56
CA ASN A 421 -23.11 8.60 -15.39
C ASN A 421 -22.87 7.46 -16.40
N SER A 422 -22.23 7.80 -17.51
CA SER A 422 -21.93 6.87 -18.62
C SER A 422 -20.98 5.74 -18.25
N LYS A 423 -20.28 5.84 -17.11
CA LYS A 423 -19.39 4.81 -16.57
C LYS A 423 -20.04 3.94 -15.49
N PHE A 424 -21.35 4.09 -15.24
CA PHE A 424 -22.01 3.38 -14.17
C PHE A 424 -22.36 1.93 -14.53
N GLY A 425 -21.39 1.02 -14.37
CA GLY A 425 -21.53 -0.39 -14.76
C GLY A 425 -22.75 -1.10 -14.16
N ALA A 426 -23.13 -0.78 -12.92
CA ALA A 426 -24.30 -1.38 -12.27
C ALA A 426 -25.62 -1.06 -12.99
N ALA A 427 -25.76 0.15 -13.52
CA ALA A 427 -26.96 0.55 -14.27
C ALA A 427 -27.05 -0.19 -15.62
N TYR A 428 -25.93 -0.37 -16.32
CA TYR A 428 -25.89 -1.22 -17.51
C TYR A 428 -26.31 -2.65 -17.20
N ASN A 429 -25.76 -3.27 -16.15
CA ASN A 429 -26.15 -4.62 -15.77
C ASN A 429 -27.65 -4.73 -15.43
N ASN A 430 -28.22 -3.76 -14.69
CA ASN A 430 -29.65 -3.74 -14.39
C ASN A 430 -30.51 -3.60 -15.66
N ARG A 431 -30.11 -2.75 -16.62
CA ARG A 431 -30.79 -2.62 -17.90
C ARG A 431 -30.68 -3.90 -18.74
N GLY A 432 -29.50 -4.52 -18.76
CA GLY A 432 -29.26 -5.80 -19.43
C GLY A 432 -30.13 -6.93 -18.86
N LEU A 433 -30.26 -7.01 -17.53
CA LEU A 433 -31.15 -7.99 -16.88
C LEU A 433 -32.61 -7.77 -17.27
N ALA A 434 -33.07 -6.51 -17.34
CA ALA A 434 -34.43 -6.20 -17.77
C ALA A 434 -34.67 -6.53 -19.25
N ARG A 435 -33.71 -6.22 -20.13
CA ARG A 435 -33.77 -6.59 -21.55
C ARG A 435 -33.77 -8.11 -21.76
N PHE A 436 -32.93 -8.82 -21.02
CA PHE A 436 -32.92 -10.29 -21.04
C PHE A 436 -34.29 -10.87 -20.63
N ALA A 437 -34.91 -10.31 -19.58
CA ALA A 437 -36.24 -10.73 -19.15
C ALA A 437 -37.34 -10.41 -20.20
N GLN A 438 -37.15 -9.35 -20.99
CA GLN A 438 -37.99 -9.01 -22.14
C GLN A 438 -37.60 -9.74 -23.44
N GLN A 439 -36.68 -10.72 -23.38
CA GLN A 439 -36.18 -11.48 -24.52
C GLN A 439 -35.39 -10.66 -25.56
N ASP A 440 -35.00 -9.43 -25.24
CA ASP A 440 -34.03 -8.64 -26.01
C ASP A 440 -32.60 -9.07 -25.64
N TYR A 441 -32.21 -10.27 -26.08
CA TYR A 441 -30.93 -10.86 -25.73
C TYR A 441 -29.73 -10.08 -26.32
N GLN A 442 -29.87 -9.57 -27.54
CA GLN A 442 -28.82 -8.77 -28.19
C GLN A 442 -28.62 -7.42 -27.49
N GLY A 443 -29.70 -6.74 -27.10
CA GLY A 443 -29.62 -5.52 -26.29
C GLY A 443 -29.06 -5.78 -24.89
N ALA A 444 -29.37 -6.94 -24.29
CA ALA A 444 -28.79 -7.36 -23.01
C ALA A 444 -27.27 -7.59 -23.12
N ILE A 445 -26.79 -8.28 -24.16
CA ILE A 445 -25.36 -8.51 -24.40
C ILE A 445 -24.60 -7.17 -24.48
N LYS A 446 -25.11 -6.21 -25.25
CA LYS A 446 -24.50 -4.86 -25.37
C LYS A 446 -24.40 -4.13 -24.04
N ASP A 447 -25.43 -4.25 -23.21
CA ASP A 447 -25.41 -3.68 -21.87
C ASP A 447 -24.40 -4.39 -20.96
N TYR A 448 -24.34 -5.72 -21.00
CA TYR A 448 -23.34 -6.46 -20.22
C TYR A 448 -21.90 -6.18 -20.69
N ASP A 449 -21.67 -5.99 -21.99
CA ASP A 449 -20.37 -5.54 -22.51
C ASP A 449 -19.96 -4.20 -21.88
N SER A 450 -20.90 -3.26 -21.83
CA SER A 450 -20.69 -1.95 -21.21
C SER A 450 -20.47 -2.06 -19.69
N ALA A 451 -21.19 -2.96 -19.00
CA ALA A 451 -21.00 -3.22 -17.59
C ALA A 451 -19.59 -3.77 -17.29
N ILE A 452 -19.13 -4.76 -18.08
CA ILE A 452 -17.80 -5.38 -17.96
C ILE A 452 -16.69 -4.37 -18.28
N GLY A 453 -16.87 -3.54 -19.30
CA GLY A 453 -15.90 -2.50 -19.67
C GLY A 453 -15.68 -1.46 -18.56
N ASN A 454 -16.72 -1.21 -17.73
CA ASN A 454 -16.64 -0.29 -16.59
C ASN A 454 -16.28 -0.99 -15.26
N SER A 455 -16.26 -2.32 -15.21
CA SER A 455 -15.93 -3.12 -14.01
C SER A 455 -15.43 -4.50 -14.42
N SER A 456 -14.11 -4.63 -14.64
CA SER A 456 -13.50 -5.82 -15.24
C SER A 456 -13.45 -7.06 -14.33
N ASN A 457 -13.58 -6.89 -13.01
CA ASN A 457 -13.54 -7.97 -12.03
C ASN A 457 -14.94 -8.31 -11.46
N TRP A 458 -15.94 -8.42 -12.33
CA TRP A 458 -17.33 -8.67 -11.93
C TRP A 458 -17.84 -10.01 -12.50
N ALA A 459 -17.61 -11.10 -11.77
CA ALA A 459 -18.00 -12.47 -12.18
C ALA A 459 -19.46 -12.56 -12.64
N TRP A 460 -20.37 -11.88 -11.93
CA TRP A 460 -21.79 -11.90 -12.23
C TRP A 460 -22.14 -11.26 -13.59
N ALA A 461 -21.42 -10.21 -14.01
CA ALA A 461 -21.65 -9.58 -15.31
C ALA A 461 -21.23 -10.49 -16.47
N TYR A 462 -20.09 -11.19 -16.33
CA TYR A 462 -19.67 -12.23 -17.28
C TYR A 462 -20.69 -13.37 -17.33
N PHE A 463 -21.12 -13.86 -16.17
CA PHE A 463 -22.14 -14.90 -16.09
C PHE A 463 -23.45 -14.50 -16.81
N ASN A 464 -23.95 -13.29 -16.58
CA ASN A 464 -25.17 -12.79 -17.22
C ASN A 464 -25.00 -12.64 -18.75
N ARG A 465 -23.83 -12.20 -19.22
CA ARG A 465 -23.52 -12.15 -20.66
C ARG A 465 -23.44 -13.55 -21.26
N GLY A 466 -22.82 -14.49 -20.54
CA GLY A 466 -22.74 -15.90 -20.93
C GLY A 466 -24.12 -16.54 -21.06
N LEU A 467 -25.04 -16.24 -20.14
CA LEU A 467 -26.43 -16.69 -20.22
C LEU A 467 -27.11 -16.14 -21.48
N ALA A 468 -27.00 -14.84 -21.76
CA ALA A 468 -27.57 -14.22 -22.95
C ALA A 468 -27.04 -14.83 -24.25
N LYS A 469 -25.72 -15.05 -24.33
CA LYS A 469 -25.06 -15.70 -25.48
C LYS A 469 -25.49 -17.16 -25.64
N TYR A 470 -25.60 -17.90 -24.53
CA TYR A 470 -26.09 -19.27 -24.55
C TYR A 470 -27.51 -19.34 -25.12
N THR A 471 -28.39 -18.43 -24.71
CA THR A 471 -29.79 -18.38 -25.19
C THR A 471 -29.90 -18.14 -26.70
N ILE A 472 -28.99 -17.36 -27.29
CA ILE A 472 -28.96 -17.13 -28.75
C ILE A 472 -28.11 -18.15 -29.53
N GLY A 473 -27.61 -19.20 -28.87
CA GLY A 473 -26.85 -20.28 -29.50
C GLY A 473 -25.34 -20.03 -29.66
N GLU A 474 -24.81 -18.93 -29.14
CA GLU A 474 -23.38 -18.59 -29.15
C GLU A 474 -22.61 -19.36 -28.06
N TYR A 475 -22.72 -20.68 -28.05
CA TYR A 475 -22.21 -21.53 -26.96
C TYR A 475 -20.69 -21.41 -26.76
N LYS A 476 -19.93 -21.14 -27.82
CA LYS A 476 -18.47 -20.97 -27.72
C LYS A 476 -18.12 -19.74 -26.89
N ASP A 477 -18.77 -18.62 -27.18
CA ASP A 477 -18.49 -17.35 -26.51
C ASP A 477 -19.10 -17.32 -25.11
N ALA A 478 -20.27 -17.97 -24.92
CA ALA A 478 -20.83 -18.23 -23.59
C ALA A 478 -19.85 -19.03 -22.70
N THR A 479 -19.19 -20.06 -23.24
CA THR A 479 -18.17 -20.82 -22.50
C THR A 479 -17.04 -19.90 -22.00
N GLY A 480 -16.55 -19.00 -22.86
CA GLY A 480 -15.49 -18.06 -22.50
C GLY A 480 -15.91 -17.07 -21.42
N ASP A 481 -17.18 -16.64 -21.41
CA ASP A 481 -17.74 -15.82 -20.35
C ASP A 481 -17.84 -16.57 -19.01
N TYR A 482 -18.26 -17.83 -19.03
CA TYR A 482 -18.28 -18.65 -17.82
C TYR A 482 -16.87 -18.97 -17.30
N ASP A 483 -15.89 -19.18 -18.19
CA ASP A 483 -14.48 -19.32 -17.80
C ASP A 483 -14.02 -18.08 -17.02
N ARG A 484 -14.30 -16.87 -17.53
CA ARG A 484 -13.96 -15.63 -16.82
C ARG A 484 -14.69 -15.48 -15.49
N ALA A 485 -15.97 -15.85 -15.41
CA ALA A 485 -16.71 -15.81 -14.14
C ALA A 485 -16.09 -16.74 -13.08
N ILE A 486 -15.63 -17.93 -13.49
CA ILE A 486 -14.98 -18.92 -12.61
C ILE A 486 -13.57 -18.51 -12.21
N ASP A 487 -12.81 -17.88 -13.11
CA ASP A 487 -11.47 -17.34 -12.80
C ASP A 487 -11.56 -16.26 -11.71
N ILE A 488 -12.63 -15.46 -11.72
CA ILE A 488 -12.90 -14.43 -10.72
C ILE A 488 -13.42 -15.04 -9.42
N ASP A 489 -14.36 -15.98 -9.49
CA ASP A 489 -14.91 -16.70 -8.34
C ASP A 489 -14.92 -18.22 -8.58
N GLN A 490 -13.93 -18.90 -8.01
CA GLN A 490 -13.76 -20.34 -8.15
C GLN A 490 -14.85 -21.16 -7.45
N ASN A 491 -15.66 -20.55 -6.59
CA ASN A 491 -16.78 -21.18 -5.90
C ASN A 491 -18.13 -20.89 -6.57
N TYR A 492 -18.15 -20.26 -7.74
CA TYR A 492 -19.40 -19.92 -8.44
C TYR A 492 -20.03 -21.15 -9.11
N VAL A 493 -20.78 -21.94 -8.33
CA VAL A 493 -21.37 -23.22 -8.74
C VAL A 493 -22.23 -23.10 -10.01
N ASP A 494 -23.08 -22.07 -10.10
CA ASP A 494 -23.93 -21.88 -11.28
C ASP A 494 -23.13 -21.63 -12.56
N ALA A 495 -21.97 -20.98 -12.48
CA ALA A 495 -21.11 -20.77 -13.65
C ALA A 495 -20.54 -22.10 -14.16
N TYR A 496 -20.14 -23.03 -13.28
CA TYR A 496 -19.72 -24.38 -13.69
C TYR A 496 -20.87 -25.14 -14.34
N TYR A 497 -22.06 -25.09 -13.74
CA TYR A 497 -23.24 -25.76 -14.30
C TYR A 497 -23.59 -25.21 -15.69
N GLN A 498 -23.68 -23.89 -15.86
CA GLN A 498 -23.97 -23.27 -17.15
C GLN A 498 -22.87 -23.54 -18.19
N ARG A 499 -21.60 -23.59 -17.77
CA ARG A 499 -20.49 -23.99 -18.63
C ARG A 499 -20.58 -25.45 -19.07
N SER A 500 -21.05 -26.35 -18.19
CA SER A 500 -21.29 -27.76 -18.53
C SER A 500 -22.36 -27.89 -19.63
N LEU A 501 -23.44 -27.10 -19.57
CA LEU A 501 -24.48 -27.06 -20.60
C LEU A 501 -23.92 -26.52 -21.93
N ALA A 502 -23.16 -25.42 -21.89
CA ALA A 502 -22.53 -24.85 -23.08
C ALA A 502 -21.54 -25.83 -23.73
N ARG A 503 -20.76 -26.57 -22.93
CA ARG A 503 -19.83 -27.60 -23.41
C ARG A 503 -20.57 -28.81 -23.99
N PHE A 504 -21.66 -29.25 -23.36
CA PHE A 504 -22.53 -30.31 -23.88
C PHE A 504 -23.10 -29.93 -25.26
N ALA A 505 -23.66 -28.72 -25.40
CA ALA A 505 -24.18 -28.21 -26.67
C ALA A 505 -23.11 -28.15 -27.78
N ARG A 506 -21.85 -27.95 -27.39
CA ARG A 506 -20.68 -27.99 -28.28
C ARG A 506 -20.10 -29.39 -28.50
N LYS A 507 -20.77 -30.44 -28.01
CA LYS A 507 -20.34 -31.84 -28.07
C LYS A 507 -19.01 -32.12 -27.35
N LYS A 508 -18.63 -31.27 -26.38
CA LYS A 508 -17.46 -31.47 -25.52
C LYS A 508 -17.87 -32.20 -24.24
N TYR A 509 -18.28 -33.46 -24.39
CA TYR A 509 -18.95 -34.21 -23.34
C TYR A 509 -18.04 -34.49 -22.14
N GLU A 510 -16.76 -34.81 -22.36
CA GLU A 510 -15.80 -35.05 -21.28
C GLU A 510 -15.56 -33.80 -20.43
N ASP A 511 -15.49 -32.62 -21.06
CA ASP A 511 -15.31 -31.36 -20.34
C ASP A 511 -16.60 -30.90 -19.63
N ALA A 512 -17.76 -31.28 -20.17
CA ALA A 512 -19.05 -31.07 -19.49
C ALA A 512 -19.15 -31.93 -18.22
N ILE A 513 -18.73 -33.20 -18.29
CA ILE A 513 -18.69 -34.11 -17.12
C ILE A 513 -17.79 -33.54 -16.02
N LYS A 514 -16.59 -33.04 -16.35
CA LYS A 514 -15.70 -32.42 -15.36
C LYS A 514 -16.33 -31.22 -14.64
N ASP A 515 -17.08 -30.41 -15.37
CA ASP A 515 -17.81 -29.28 -14.77
C ASP A 515 -18.96 -29.78 -13.88
N CYS A 516 -19.71 -30.79 -14.31
CA CYS A 516 -20.73 -31.44 -13.48
C CYS A 516 -20.13 -32.04 -12.20
N ASP A 517 -18.99 -32.73 -12.29
CA ASP A 517 -18.27 -33.28 -11.12
C ASP A 517 -17.92 -32.18 -10.12
N ARG A 518 -17.51 -31.01 -10.62
CA ARG A 518 -17.19 -29.85 -9.79
C ARG A 518 -18.44 -29.28 -9.10
N VAL A 519 -19.58 -29.22 -9.81
CA VAL A 519 -20.87 -28.81 -9.22
C VAL A 519 -21.29 -29.80 -8.14
N ILE A 520 -21.28 -31.10 -8.45
CA ILE A 520 -21.68 -32.18 -7.53
C ILE A 520 -20.79 -32.21 -6.29
N GLN A 521 -19.48 -32.00 -6.44
CA GLN A 521 -18.56 -31.91 -5.31
C GLN A 521 -18.92 -30.77 -4.34
N LYS A 522 -19.47 -29.66 -4.86
CA LYS A 522 -19.84 -28.47 -4.07
C LYS A 522 -21.27 -28.55 -3.53
N ASP A 523 -22.18 -29.08 -4.32
CA ASP A 523 -23.58 -29.34 -3.97
C ASP A 523 -24.01 -30.75 -4.46
N PRO A 524 -23.90 -31.77 -3.58
CA PRO A 524 -24.31 -33.13 -3.92
C PRO A 524 -25.81 -33.30 -4.18
N ASN A 525 -26.64 -32.27 -3.92
CA ASN A 525 -28.08 -32.27 -4.14
C ASN A 525 -28.50 -31.46 -5.39
N TYR A 526 -27.54 -31.13 -6.27
CA TYR A 526 -27.78 -30.44 -7.54
C TYR A 526 -28.22 -31.44 -8.63
N GLY A 527 -29.51 -31.77 -8.67
CA GLY A 527 -30.07 -32.83 -9.52
C GLY A 527 -29.84 -32.59 -11.03
N GLU A 528 -29.89 -31.33 -11.43
CA GLU A 528 -29.68 -30.88 -12.80
C GLU A 528 -28.26 -31.17 -13.31
N ALA A 529 -27.26 -31.15 -12.41
CA ALA A 529 -25.88 -31.45 -12.76
C ALA A 529 -25.69 -32.96 -13.03
N TYR A 530 -26.30 -33.82 -12.21
CA TYR A 530 -26.34 -35.26 -12.45
C TYR A 530 -27.08 -35.61 -13.74
N GLU A 531 -28.19 -34.91 -14.04
CA GLU A 531 -28.91 -35.12 -15.29
C GLU A 531 -28.04 -34.75 -16.51
N ASN A 532 -27.37 -33.59 -16.49
CA ASN A 532 -26.47 -33.20 -17.58
C ASN A 532 -25.23 -34.12 -17.69
N GLN A 533 -24.74 -34.63 -16.55
CA GLN A 533 -23.67 -35.63 -16.50
C GLN A 533 -24.12 -36.95 -17.15
N GLY A 534 -25.32 -37.44 -16.82
CA GLY A 534 -25.91 -38.63 -17.42
C GLY A 534 -26.11 -38.48 -18.93
N ASN A 535 -26.61 -37.33 -19.37
CA ASN A 535 -26.73 -36.99 -20.79
C ASN A 535 -25.37 -37.02 -21.50
N SER A 536 -24.33 -36.48 -20.86
CA SER A 536 -22.96 -36.46 -21.39
C SER A 536 -22.37 -37.87 -21.50
N PHE A 537 -22.55 -38.72 -20.48
CA PHE A 537 -22.13 -40.13 -20.52
C PHE A 537 -22.86 -40.92 -21.61
N LEU A 538 -24.16 -40.68 -21.78
CA LEU A 538 -24.96 -41.33 -22.80
C LEU A 538 -24.49 -40.95 -24.22
N ALA A 539 -24.16 -39.68 -24.44
CA ALA A 539 -23.58 -39.21 -25.70
C ALA A 539 -22.21 -39.88 -26.01
N LEU A 540 -21.46 -40.23 -24.97
CA LEU A 540 -20.21 -41.00 -25.05
C LEU A 540 -20.41 -42.53 -25.08
N LYS A 541 -21.66 -43.01 -25.15
CA LYS A 541 -22.03 -44.44 -25.12
C LYS A 541 -21.63 -45.16 -23.83
N LYS A 542 -21.38 -44.43 -22.74
CA LYS A 542 -21.06 -44.95 -21.40
C LYS A 542 -22.33 -45.21 -20.60
N LYS A 543 -23.09 -46.24 -21.02
CA LYS A 543 -24.42 -46.55 -20.47
C LYS A 543 -24.44 -46.81 -18.95
N PRO A 544 -23.51 -47.59 -18.36
CA PRO A 544 -23.53 -47.84 -16.91
C PRO A 544 -23.39 -46.56 -16.09
N GLU A 545 -22.45 -45.69 -16.46
CA GLU A 545 -22.18 -44.41 -15.80
C GLU A 545 -23.35 -43.43 -16.01
N ALA A 546 -23.94 -43.41 -17.22
CA ALA A 546 -25.13 -42.63 -17.50
C ALA A 546 -26.30 -43.03 -16.59
N LYS A 547 -26.55 -44.35 -16.46
CA LYS A 547 -27.62 -44.88 -15.60
C LYS A 547 -27.41 -44.48 -14.14
N GLN A 548 -26.20 -44.60 -13.62
CA GLN A 548 -25.88 -44.18 -12.24
C GLN A 548 -26.16 -42.69 -12.00
N ALA A 549 -25.73 -41.83 -12.93
CA ALA A 549 -25.98 -40.39 -12.83
C ALA A 549 -27.49 -40.06 -12.87
N PHE A 550 -28.24 -40.69 -13.78
CA PHE A 550 -29.69 -40.53 -13.86
C PHE A 550 -30.43 -41.04 -12.62
N GLU A 551 -30.04 -42.19 -12.06
CA GLU A 551 -30.63 -42.71 -10.82
C GLU A 551 -30.44 -41.72 -9.67
N GLN A 552 -29.27 -41.08 -9.58
CA GLN A 552 -29.02 -40.05 -8.57
C GLN A 552 -29.84 -38.78 -8.82
N ALA A 553 -29.96 -38.32 -10.07
CA ALA A 553 -30.85 -37.21 -10.43
C ALA A 553 -32.31 -37.50 -10.05
N ALA A 554 -32.80 -38.71 -10.35
CA ALA A 554 -34.16 -39.14 -10.01
C ALA A 554 -34.41 -39.15 -8.49
N ARG A 555 -33.45 -39.63 -7.68
CA ARG A 555 -33.55 -39.58 -6.21
C ARG A 555 -33.69 -38.14 -5.72
N ILE A 556 -32.89 -37.22 -6.23
CA ILE A 556 -32.92 -35.80 -5.84
C ILE A 556 -34.24 -35.15 -6.26
N TYR A 557 -34.69 -35.36 -7.50
CA TYR A 557 -35.96 -34.80 -7.99
C TYR A 557 -37.17 -35.34 -7.22
N SER A 558 -37.15 -36.62 -6.82
CA SER A 558 -38.18 -37.18 -5.95
C SER A 558 -38.21 -36.51 -4.58
N GLN A 559 -37.04 -36.25 -3.98
CA GLN A 559 -36.94 -35.55 -2.68
C GLN A 559 -37.43 -34.10 -2.77
N LYS A 560 -37.13 -33.41 -3.88
CA LYS A 560 -37.54 -32.02 -4.13
C LYS A 560 -38.95 -31.88 -4.72
N GLN A 561 -39.68 -32.98 -4.93
CA GLN A 561 -41.02 -33.00 -5.55
C GLN A 561 -41.04 -32.39 -6.97
N HIS A 562 -39.94 -32.52 -7.72
CA HIS A 562 -39.83 -32.06 -9.11
C HIS A 562 -40.39 -33.11 -10.08
N ASN A 563 -41.71 -33.31 -10.05
CA ASN A 563 -42.38 -34.45 -10.73
C ASN A 563 -42.09 -34.53 -12.24
N THR A 564 -42.03 -33.41 -12.96
CA THR A 564 -41.77 -33.39 -14.40
C THR A 564 -40.36 -33.86 -14.73
N SER A 565 -39.35 -33.36 -14.01
CA SER A 565 -37.95 -33.77 -14.21
C SER A 565 -37.74 -35.23 -13.81
N LEU A 566 -38.41 -35.68 -12.73
CA LEU A 566 -38.40 -37.08 -12.30
C LEU A 566 -38.92 -38.02 -13.39
N GLN A 567 -40.10 -37.74 -13.95
CA GLN A 567 -40.70 -38.53 -15.01
C GLN A 567 -39.78 -38.62 -16.24
N ARG A 568 -39.20 -37.48 -16.66
CA ARG A 568 -38.26 -37.42 -17.78
C ARG A 568 -37.07 -38.34 -17.57
N VAL A 569 -36.42 -38.26 -16.40
CA VAL A 569 -35.23 -39.07 -16.11
C VAL A 569 -35.58 -40.55 -15.96
N GLN A 570 -36.73 -40.90 -15.39
CA GLN A 570 -37.18 -42.30 -15.27
C GLN A 570 -37.43 -42.96 -16.63
N GLN A 571 -38.00 -42.22 -17.58
CA GLN A 571 -38.18 -42.70 -18.96
C GLN A 571 -36.83 -43.02 -19.61
N ILE A 572 -35.82 -42.16 -19.42
CA ILE A 572 -34.46 -42.40 -19.93
C ILE A 572 -33.86 -43.66 -19.29
N ILE A 573 -33.96 -43.82 -17.96
CA ILE A 573 -33.45 -44.99 -17.25
C ILE A 573 -34.08 -46.29 -17.77
N THR A 574 -35.38 -46.29 -18.06
CA THR A 574 -36.11 -47.47 -18.56
C THR A 574 -35.65 -47.88 -19.97
N GLY A 575 -35.18 -46.91 -20.77
CA GLY A 575 -34.69 -47.14 -22.13
C GLY A 575 -33.20 -47.50 -22.25
N LEU A 576 -32.44 -47.45 -21.15
CA LEU A 576 -30.98 -47.68 -21.14
C LEU A 576 -30.61 -49.15 -20.97
#